data_AF-A0A2M7CM84-F1
#
_entry.id   AF-A0A2M7CM84-F1
#
_cell.length_a   1.000
_cell.length_b   1.000
_cell.length_c   1.000
_cell.angle_alpha   90.00
_cell.angle_beta   90.00
_cell.angle_gamma   90.00
#
_symmetry.space_group_name_H-M   'P 1'
#
loop_
_entity.id
_entity.type
_entity.pdbx_description
1 polymer ?
#
loop_
_entity_poly.entity_id
_entity_poly.type
_entity_poly.pdbx_seq_one_letter_code
_entity_poly.pdbx_strand_id
1 'polypeptide(L)'
;MSQAVDGDTLYLAQGSYTGAGGAVITVTKSITIYGGWDGATTTPVVRDPDTYPTTLNGEDTRRVIEISGNISPAIDGFIITGGKAPDGGGVYILDASPIIQNNIITINRTIDSGTYTGGRGGGIFVGGTSNAVIAQNHILSNTSGYGGGIYHDGATAITITANEIADNSASGRGGGILLENSPDIVRANLISGNTSATDGGGMLIWAAAALVEANRITGNSASTAGGGISMGNNATPSLFSNLLISNAQDGVFVASSSPVIVNNTIVGSGLVNSGDGIRLWSDPGCAPPYCIEGSIINNILVSYEVGIFGSGVITPVIDYNDV
;
A
#
# COMPACT_ATOMS: atom_id res chain seq x y z
N MET A 1 2.14 9.15 -27.69
CA MET A 1 2.86 7.87 -27.39
C MET A 1 3.09 6.97 -28.61
N SER A 2 2.22 6.95 -29.63
CA SER A 2 2.39 6.03 -30.78
C SER A 2 3.74 6.17 -31.50
N GLN A 3 4.27 7.39 -31.59
CA GLN A 3 5.56 7.68 -32.24
C GLN A 3 6.80 7.53 -31.33
N ALA A 4 6.61 7.41 -30.01
CA ALA A 4 7.75 7.26 -29.09
C ALA A 4 8.41 5.87 -29.26
N VAL A 5 9.70 5.78 -29.02
CA VAL A 5 10.47 4.53 -28.96
C VAL A 5 11.08 4.34 -27.57
N ASP A 6 11.57 3.13 -27.26
CA ASP A 6 12.22 2.86 -25.98
C ASP A 6 13.38 3.85 -25.73
N GLY A 7 13.45 4.35 -24.49
CA GLY A 7 14.42 5.37 -24.07
C GLY A 7 13.96 6.81 -24.26
N ASP A 8 12.86 7.05 -24.99
CA ASP A 8 12.33 8.41 -25.15
C ASP A 8 11.85 9.01 -23.82
N THR A 9 11.97 10.33 -23.72
CA THR A 9 11.39 11.13 -22.63
C THR A 9 10.33 12.07 -23.20
N LEU A 10 9.13 12.02 -22.63
CA LEU A 10 7.98 12.83 -23.02
C LEU A 10 7.68 13.84 -21.93
N TYR A 11 7.59 15.13 -22.29
CA TYR A 11 7.23 16.21 -21.38
C TYR A 11 5.80 16.65 -21.70
N LEU A 12 4.90 16.54 -20.73
CA LEU A 12 3.50 16.91 -20.88
C LEU A 12 3.29 18.29 -20.26
N ALA A 13 2.72 19.18 -21.06
CA ALA A 13 2.35 20.51 -20.60
C ALA A 13 1.28 20.43 -19.49
N GLN A 14 1.09 21.55 -18.81
CA GLN A 14 -0.01 21.69 -17.86
C GLN A 14 -1.35 21.52 -18.59
N GLY A 15 -2.31 20.89 -17.91
CA GLY A 15 -3.64 20.66 -18.45
C GLY A 15 -4.26 19.37 -17.97
N SER A 16 -5.51 19.14 -18.40
CA SER A 16 -6.25 17.91 -18.14
C SER A 16 -6.33 17.06 -19.40
N TYR A 17 -5.82 15.84 -19.32
CA TYR A 17 -5.78 14.84 -20.38
C TYR A 17 -6.75 13.72 -20.04
N THR A 18 -7.61 13.38 -20.99
CA THR A 18 -8.58 12.28 -20.89
C THR A 18 -8.35 11.26 -22.00
N GLY A 19 -9.07 10.14 -21.97
CA GLY A 19 -8.95 9.06 -22.95
C GLY A 19 -10.25 8.76 -23.66
N ALA A 20 -10.20 7.96 -24.72
CA ALA A 20 -11.38 7.39 -25.37
C ALA A 20 -11.45 5.86 -25.26
N GLY A 21 -10.40 5.22 -24.75
CA GLY A 21 -10.28 3.77 -24.62
C GLY A 21 -10.54 3.25 -23.21
N GLY A 22 -10.02 2.05 -22.91
CA GLY A 22 -10.08 1.44 -21.58
C GLY A 22 -9.18 2.10 -20.54
N ALA A 23 -8.19 2.89 -20.97
CA ALA A 23 -7.35 3.72 -20.13
C ALA A 23 -7.17 5.13 -20.73
N VAL A 24 -6.75 6.11 -19.91
CA VAL A 24 -6.32 7.44 -20.40
C VAL A 24 -5.02 7.31 -21.19
N ILE A 25 -4.05 6.59 -20.61
CA ILE A 25 -2.81 6.23 -21.28
C ILE A 25 -2.51 4.74 -21.14
N THR A 26 -2.04 4.13 -22.22
CA THR A 26 -1.52 2.76 -22.25
C THR A 26 -0.04 2.82 -22.61
N VAL A 27 0.81 2.29 -21.73
CA VAL A 27 2.26 2.31 -21.83
C VAL A 27 2.75 0.90 -22.16
N THR A 28 3.30 0.75 -23.36
CA THR A 28 3.79 -0.53 -23.90
C THR A 28 5.28 -0.48 -24.27
N LYS A 29 5.98 0.55 -23.81
CA LYS A 29 7.38 0.86 -24.13
C LYS A 29 8.11 1.32 -22.88
N SER A 30 9.43 1.12 -22.85
CA SER A 30 10.30 1.60 -21.76
C SER A 30 10.63 3.08 -21.98
N ILE A 31 9.64 3.93 -21.70
CA ILE A 31 9.73 5.39 -21.88
C ILE A 31 9.57 6.12 -20.56
N THR A 32 10.08 7.34 -20.53
CA THR A 32 9.95 8.25 -19.42
C THR A 32 8.88 9.28 -19.74
N ILE A 33 7.88 9.47 -18.87
CA ILE A 33 6.77 10.40 -19.09
C ILE A 33 6.71 11.38 -17.92
N TYR A 34 6.78 12.67 -18.24
CA TYR A 34 6.88 13.75 -17.28
C TYR A 34 5.65 14.67 -17.27
N GLY A 35 4.97 14.76 -16.12
CA GLY A 35 4.05 15.83 -15.77
C GLY A 35 4.68 16.77 -14.73
N GLY A 36 3.93 17.76 -14.24
CA GLY A 36 4.45 18.65 -13.19
C GLY A 36 5.51 19.60 -13.73
N TRP A 37 5.50 19.80 -15.04
CA TRP A 37 6.57 20.43 -15.80
C TRP A 37 6.30 21.93 -15.98
N ASP A 38 7.30 22.73 -15.63
CA ASP A 38 7.27 24.19 -15.69
C ASP A 38 7.42 24.77 -17.12
N GLY A 39 7.63 23.91 -18.12
CA GLY A 39 7.88 24.31 -19.51
C GLY A 39 9.34 24.62 -19.82
N ALA A 40 10.24 24.56 -18.84
CA ALA A 40 11.67 24.82 -19.02
C ALA A 40 12.42 23.56 -19.43
N THR A 41 13.45 23.72 -20.27
CA THR A 41 14.37 22.65 -20.67
C THR A 41 15.62 22.59 -19.79
N THR A 42 15.64 23.36 -18.69
CA THR A 42 16.76 23.43 -17.75
C THR A 42 16.84 22.18 -16.88
N THR A 43 18.06 21.74 -16.57
CA THR A 43 18.32 20.55 -15.74
C THR A 43 18.68 20.95 -14.29
N PRO A 44 18.18 20.23 -13.26
CA PRO A 44 17.21 19.14 -13.36
C PRO A 44 15.80 19.64 -13.72
N VAL A 45 15.04 18.80 -14.43
CA VAL A 45 13.67 19.11 -14.85
C VAL A 45 12.77 19.19 -13.61
N VAL A 46 11.96 20.24 -13.51
CA VAL A 46 11.01 20.43 -12.41
C VAL A 46 9.87 19.42 -12.48
N ARG A 47 9.51 18.83 -11.33
CA ARG A 47 8.40 17.88 -11.14
C ARG A 47 7.58 18.26 -9.94
N ASP A 48 6.67 19.18 -10.18
CA ASP A 48 5.81 19.74 -9.16
C ASP A 48 4.35 19.73 -9.67
N PRO A 49 3.60 18.64 -9.37
CA PRO A 49 2.21 18.54 -9.78
C PRO A 49 1.28 19.54 -9.06
N ASP A 50 1.70 20.12 -7.94
CA ASP A 50 0.93 21.14 -7.22
C ASP A 50 1.04 22.50 -7.91
N THR A 51 2.25 22.89 -8.32
CA THR A 51 2.51 24.18 -8.98
C THR A 51 2.20 24.13 -10.49
N TYR A 52 2.50 23.00 -11.16
CA TYR A 52 2.39 22.85 -12.62
C TYR A 52 1.54 21.64 -13.00
N PRO A 53 0.21 21.68 -12.75
CA PRO A 53 -0.63 20.49 -12.79
C PRO A 53 -0.74 19.89 -14.20
N THR A 54 -0.28 18.64 -14.31
CA THR A 54 -0.52 17.77 -15.46
C THR A 54 -1.44 16.64 -15.00
N THR A 55 -2.73 16.75 -15.32
CA THR A 55 -3.77 15.82 -14.83
C THR A 55 -4.10 14.78 -15.88
N LEU A 56 -3.99 13.50 -15.52
CA LEU A 56 -4.59 12.39 -16.24
C LEU A 56 -5.90 12.02 -15.53
N ASN A 57 -7.03 12.20 -16.23
CA ASN A 57 -8.35 12.02 -15.63
C ASN A 57 -9.13 10.88 -16.32
N GLY A 58 -9.46 9.84 -15.56
CA GLY A 58 -10.26 8.69 -15.98
C GLY A 58 -11.76 8.97 -16.15
N GLU A 59 -12.20 10.20 -15.85
CA GLU A 59 -13.58 10.68 -15.99
C GLU A 59 -14.61 9.80 -15.26
N ASP A 60 -14.21 9.12 -14.20
CA ASP A 60 -14.98 8.10 -13.47
C ASP A 60 -15.52 6.95 -14.35
N THR A 61 -14.90 6.75 -15.52
CA THR A 61 -15.38 5.81 -16.55
C THR A 61 -14.34 4.78 -16.95
N ARG A 62 -13.05 5.06 -16.76
CA ARG A 62 -11.96 4.21 -17.21
C ARG A 62 -10.76 4.25 -16.29
N ARG A 63 -9.83 3.33 -16.51
CA ARG A 63 -8.52 3.35 -15.86
C ARG A 63 -7.74 4.61 -16.21
N VAL A 64 -6.90 5.14 -15.33
CA VAL A 64 -6.05 6.28 -15.72
C VAL A 64 -4.83 5.79 -16.51
N ILE A 65 -3.99 4.93 -15.92
CA ILE A 65 -2.75 4.44 -16.53
C ILE A 65 -2.76 2.92 -16.58
N GLU A 66 -2.48 2.37 -17.76
CA GLU A 66 -2.20 0.94 -17.93
C GLU A 66 -0.75 0.74 -18.37
N ILE A 67 -0.01 -0.08 -17.63
CA ILE A 67 1.38 -0.46 -17.91
C ILE A 67 1.44 -1.98 -17.96
N SER A 68 1.79 -2.52 -19.13
CA SER A 68 1.85 -3.97 -19.29
C SER A 68 2.98 -4.44 -20.20
N GLY A 69 3.52 -5.61 -19.84
CA GLY A 69 4.61 -6.27 -20.56
C GLY A 69 5.98 -5.95 -19.97
N ASN A 70 7.00 -6.65 -20.47
CA ASN A 70 8.38 -6.58 -19.97
C ASN A 70 9.06 -5.25 -20.36
N ILE A 71 8.63 -4.17 -19.71
CA ILE A 71 9.08 -2.79 -19.92
C ILE A 71 9.39 -2.12 -18.57
N SER A 72 10.18 -1.05 -18.61
CA SER A 72 10.55 -0.29 -17.41
C SER A 72 10.34 1.22 -17.61
N PRO A 73 9.08 1.68 -17.75
CA PRO A 73 8.80 3.10 -17.93
C PRO A 73 8.92 3.88 -16.61
N ALA A 74 9.00 5.20 -16.71
CA ALA A 74 8.89 6.10 -15.56
C ALA A 74 7.67 7.01 -15.71
N ILE A 75 6.81 7.06 -14.69
CA ILE A 75 5.64 7.93 -14.59
C ILE A 75 5.83 8.85 -13.40
N ASP A 76 5.91 10.15 -13.66
CA ASP A 76 6.30 11.06 -12.59
C ASP A 76 5.67 12.46 -12.70
N GLY A 77 5.43 13.14 -11.57
CA GLY A 77 4.88 14.50 -11.57
C GLY A 77 3.44 14.62 -12.06
N PHE A 78 2.63 13.57 -12.07
CA PHE A 78 1.24 13.65 -12.54
C PHE A 78 0.23 13.78 -11.40
N ILE A 79 -0.90 14.40 -11.70
CA ILE A 79 -2.16 14.15 -10.98
C ILE A 79 -2.88 13.02 -11.71
N ILE A 80 -3.12 11.89 -11.04
CA ILE A 80 -3.73 10.68 -11.57
C ILE A 80 -5.07 10.48 -10.84
N THR A 81 -6.19 10.76 -11.51
CA THR A 81 -7.49 10.85 -10.84
C THR A 81 -8.68 10.39 -11.66
N GLY A 82 -9.83 10.21 -11.01
CA GLY A 82 -11.09 9.83 -11.64
C GLY A 82 -11.04 8.45 -12.29
N GLY A 83 -10.11 7.60 -11.87
CA GLY A 83 -9.96 6.25 -12.37
C GLY A 83 -11.11 5.35 -11.92
N LYS A 84 -11.71 4.60 -12.84
CA LYS A 84 -12.69 3.55 -12.54
C LYS A 84 -12.45 2.32 -13.41
N ALA A 85 -11.92 1.25 -12.83
CA ALA A 85 -11.60 0.00 -13.53
C ALA A 85 -11.79 -1.22 -12.62
N PRO A 86 -11.85 -2.46 -13.13
CA PRO A 86 -11.92 -3.65 -12.27
C PRO A 86 -10.78 -3.71 -11.25
N ASP A 87 -9.55 -3.49 -11.69
CA ASP A 87 -8.34 -3.40 -10.87
C ASP A 87 -7.50 -2.21 -11.33
N GLY A 88 -6.77 -1.60 -10.39
CA GLY A 88 -5.89 -0.48 -10.66
C GLY A 88 -6.66 0.68 -11.26
N GLY A 89 -7.60 1.27 -10.50
CA GLY A 89 -8.43 2.37 -10.99
C GLY A 89 -7.55 3.53 -11.50
N GLY A 90 -6.57 3.93 -10.69
CA GLY A 90 -5.54 4.88 -11.07
C GLY A 90 -4.51 4.24 -11.99
N VAL A 91 -3.68 3.36 -11.44
CA VAL A 91 -2.56 2.73 -12.13
C VAL A 91 -2.69 1.22 -12.06
N TYR A 92 -2.59 0.56 -13.22
CA TYR A 92 -2.52 -0.88 -13.33
C TYR A 92 -1.17 -1.30 -13.91
N ILE A 93 -0.47 -2.19 -13.21
CA ILE A 93 0.86 -2.68 -13.58
C ILE A 93 0.80 -4.21 -13.68
N LEU A 94 1.18 -4.75 -14.84
CA LEU A 94 1.24 -6.19 -15.08
C LEU A 94 2.51 -6.57 -15.84
N ASP A 95 3.30 -7.48 -15.27
CA ASP A 95 4.56 -7.99 -15.83
C ASP A 95 5.56 -6.90 -16.23
N ALA A 96 5.55 -5.76 -15.52
CA ALA A 96 6.35 -4.58 -15.82
C ALA A 96 7.16 -4.11 -14.60
N SER A 97 8.21 -3.32 -14.84
CA SER A 97 9.08 -2.78 -13.79
C SER A 97 9.13 -1.25 -13.82
N PRO A 98 8.00 -0.55 -13.63
CA PRO A 98 7.96 0.90 -13.72
C PRO A 98 8.51 1.59 -12.48
N ILE A 99 8.97 2.83 -12.65
CA ILE A 99 9.16 3.79 -11.56
C ILE A 99 7.93 4.72 -11.55
N ILE A 100 7.18 4.72 -10.46
CA ILE A 100 6.04 5.61 -10.23
C ILE A 100 6.44 6.58 -9.11
N GLN A 101 6.70 7.85 -9.44
CA GLN A 101 7.21 8.79 -8.44
C GLN A 101 6.72 10.24 -8.54
N ASN A 102 6.68 10.97 -7.43
CA ASN A 102 6.21 12.37 -7.38
C ASN A 102 4.81 12.59 -7.98
N ASN A 103 3.93 11.60 -7.91
CA ASN A 103 2.56 11.73 -8.41
C ASN A 103 1.58 11.98 -7.26
N ILE A 104 0.47 12.66 -7.58
CA ILE A 104 -0.74 12.71 -6.75
C ILE A 104 -1.74 11.71 -7.34
N ILE A 105 -1.91 10.57 -6.71
CA ILE A 105 -2.80 9.48 -7.14
C ILE A 105 -4.04 9.52 -6.25
N THR A 106 -5.14 10.07 -6.76
CA THR A 106 -6.30 10.38 -5.90
C THR A 106 -7.66 10.19 -6.53
N ILE A 107 -8.67 9.83 -5.71
CA ILE A 107 -10.06 9.66 -6.14
C ILE A 107 -10.16 8.65 -7.29
N ASN A 108 -9.36 7.58 -7.19
CA ASN A 108 -9.48 6.44 -8.09
C ASN A 108 -10.17 5.31 -7.36
N ARG A 109 -10.95 4.53 -8.11
CA ARG A 109 -11.72 3.44 -7.53
C ARG A 109 -11.76 2.20 -8.38
N THR A 110 -11.89 1.05 -7.74
CA THR A 110 -12.24 -0.18 -8.45
C THR A 110 -13.73 -0.25 -8.74
N ILE A 111 -14.13 -1.07 -9.71
CA ILE A 111 -15.53 -1.43 -9.93
C ILE A 111 -15.91 -2.47 -8.88
N ASP A 112 -16.59 -2.04 -7.82
CA ASP A 112 -17.18 -2.94 -6.83
C ASP A 112 -18.64 -3.25 -7.21
N SER A 113 -19.00 -4.52 -7.29
CA SER A 113 -20.38 -5.00 -7.51
C SER A 113 -21.26 -4.91 -6.25
N GLY A 114 -20.79 -4.24 -5.20
CA GLY A 114 -21.51 -4.08 -3.93
C GLY A 114 -21.42 -5.32 -3.05
N THR A 115 -20.55 -6.28 -3.38
CA THR A 115 -20.31 -7.50 -2.60
C THR A 115 -18.88 -7.58 -2.05
N TYR A 116 -18.06 -6.55 -2.26
CA TYR A 116 -16.77 -6.39 -1.60
C TYR A 116 -15.69 -7.45 -1.97
N THR A 117 -15.80 -8.11 -3.13
CA THR A 117 -14.97 -9.30 -3.44
C THR A 117 -14.15 -9.24 -4.73
N GLY A 118 -14.24 -8.19 -5.55
CA GLY A 118 -13.60 -8.18 -6.87
C GLY A 118 -12.34 -7.32 -6.97
N GLY A 119 -12.51 -6.02 -6.69
CA GLY A 119 -11.55 -5.03 -7.15
C GLY A 119 -10.32 -4.87 -6.26
N ARG A 120 -9.16 -4.80 -6.91
CA ARG A 120 -7.85 -4.70 -6.27
C ARG A 120 -7.16 -3.40 -6.66
N GLY A 121 -6.62 -2.68 -5.68
CA GLY A 121 -5.80 -1.48 -5.90
C GLY A 121 -6.60 -0.31 -6.45
N GLY A 122 -7.27 0.45 -5.58
CA GLY A 122 -8.04 1.63 -6.01
C GLY A 122 -7.13 2.66 -6.67
N GLY A 123 -6.04 3.00 -5.99
CA GLY A 123 -4.97 3.84 -6.51
C GLY A 123 -4.06 3.06 -7.46
N ILE A 124 -3.38 2.03 -6.96
CA ILE A 124 -2.39 1.25 -7.70
C ILE A 124 -2.65 -0.24 -7.52
N PHE A 125 -2.73 -0.96 -8.62
CA PHE A 125 -2.63 -2.42 -8.67
C PHE A 125 -1.30 -2.82 -9.30
N VAL A 126 -0.61 -3.78 -8.67
CA VAL A 126 0.55 -4.44 -9.24
C VAL A 126 0.33 -5.96 -9.23
N GLY A 127 0.63 -6.62 -10.34
CA GLY A 127 0.55 -8.08 -10.42
C GLY A 127 1.52 -8.70 -11.43
N GLY A 128 1.47 -10.03 -11.52
CA GLY A 128 2.36 -10.80 -12.40
C GLY A 128 3.80 -10.82 -11.88
N THR A 129 4.79 -10.83 -12.77
CA THR A 129 6.22 -10.77 -12.41
C THR A 129 6.76 -9.34 -12.36
N SER A 130 5.98 -8.42 -11.79
CA SER A 130 6.32 -6.99 -11.76
C SER A 130 7.35 -6.65 -10.68
N ASN A 131 8.23 -5.69 -10.97
CA ASN A 131 9.21 -5.15 -10.03
C ASN A 131 9.14 -3.61 -10.02
N ALA A 132 8.00 -3.11 -9.53
CA ALA A 132 7.72 -1.68 -9.50
C ALA A 132 8.43 -0.99 -8.33
N VAL A 133 8.85 0.26 -8.57
CA VAL A 133 9.26 1.20 -7.52
C VAL A 133 8.20 2.28 -7.41
N ILE A 134 7.52 2.34 -6.27
CA ILE A 134 6.49 3.32 -5.94
C ILE A 134 7.09 4.26 -4.89
N ALA A 135 7.52 5.45 -5.30
CA ALA A 135 8.29 6.35 -4.45
C ALA A 135 7.78 7.79 -4.43
N GLN A 136 7.78 8.46 -3.28
CA GLN A 136 7.50 9.92 -3.23
C GLN A 136 6.14 10.32 -3.81
N ASN A 137 5.13 9.46 -3.77
CA ASN A 137 3.79 9.78 -4.23
C ASN A 137 2.89 10.19 -3.06
N HIS A 138 1.87 10.98 -3.37
CA HIS A 138 0.70 11.18 -2.51
C HIS A 138 -0.42 10.28 -3.04
N ILE A 139 -0.71 9.18 -2.35
CA ILE A 139 -1.74 8.19 -2.71
C ILE A 139 -2.92 8.40 -1.77
N LEU A 140 -3.90 9.18 -2.23
CA LEU A 140 -4.90 9.82 -1.38
C LEU A 140 -6.34 9.45 -1.77
N SER A 141 -7.21 9.13 -0.82
CA SER A 141 -8.66 9.04 -1.07
C SER A 141 -9.05 8.08 -2.20
N ASN A 142 -8.30 7.00 -2.39
CA ASN A 142 -8.65 5.94 -3.34
C ASN A 142 -9.48 4.86 -2.67
N THR A 143 -10.35 4.20 -3.44
CA THR A 143 -11.28 3.19 -2.89
C THR A 143 -11.25 1.88 -3.66
N SER A 144 -11.29 0.75 -2.95
CA SER A 144 -11.36 -0.56 -3.59
C SER A 144 -12.01 -1.63 -2.72
N GLY A 145 -12.14 -2.86 -3.23
CA GLY A 145 -12.43 -4.03 -2.40
C GLY A 145 -11.23 -4.40 -1.51
N TYR A 146 -10.05 -4.40 -2.12
CA TYR A 146 -8.80 -4.82 -1.51
C TYR A 146 -7.67 -3.86 -1.85
N GLY A 147 -6.92 -3.38 -0.85
CA GLY A 147 -5.86 -2.40 -1.08
C GLY A 147 -6.41 -1.08 -1.62
N GLY A 148 -7.04 -0.28 -0.75
CA GLY A 148 -7.69 0.98 -1.16
C GLY A 148 -6.72 1.89 -1.91
N GLY A 149 -5.54 2.08 -1.34
CA GLY A 149 -4.42 2.78 -1.97
C GLY A 149 -3.66 1.86 -2.93
N ILE A 150 -2.98 0.85 -2.38
CA ILE A 150 -2.11 -0.06 -3.13
C ILE A 150 -2.52 -1.51 -2.86
N TYR A 151 -2.61 -2.30 -3.92
CA TYR A 151 -2.67 -3.75 -3.85
C TYR A 151 -1.55 -4.37 -4.67
N HIS A 152 -0.84 -5.34 -4.10
CA HIS A 152 0.13 -6.15 -4.82
C HIS A 152 -0.11 -7.65 -4.55
N ASP A 153 -0.19 -8.41 -5.64
CA ASP A 153 -0.23 -9.89 -5.64
C ASP A 153 0.76 -10.40 -6.68
N GLY A 154 1.91 -10.89 -6.22
CA GLY A 154 3.00 -11.27 -7.09
C GLY A 154 4.17 -11.89 -6.36
N ALA A 155 4.83 -12.85 -7.01
CA ALA A 155 5.98 -13.57 -6.45
C ALA A 155 7.28 -12.74 -6.43
N THR A 156 7.31 -11.60 -7.12
CA THR A 156 8.45 -10.68 -7.19
C THR A 156 8.24 -9.51 -6.24
N ALA A 157 9.31 -9.03 -5.60
CA ALA A 157 9.20 -7.90 -4.69
C ALA A 157 8.93 -6.59 -5.45
N ILE A 158 8.09 -5.73 -4.88
CA ILE A 158 8.03 -4.31 -5.20
C ILE A 158 8.60 -3.47 -4.04
N THR A 159 9.00 -2.24 -4.35
CA THR A 159 9.43 -1.27 -3.33
C THR A 159 8.43 -0.13 -3.21
N ILE A 160 7.87 0.05 -2.01
CA ILE A 160 6.98 1.15 -1.65
C ILE A 160 7.73 2.03 -0.65
N THR A 161 8.20 3.21 -1.07
CA THR A 161 9.08 4.03 -0.23
C THR A 161 8.78 5.53 -0.24
N ALA A 162 8.92 6.20 0.90
CA ALA A 162 8.79 7.65 0.99
C ALA A 162 7.46 8.21 0.42
N ASN A 163 6.38 7.44 0.45
CA ASN A 163 5.05 7.89 0.02
C ASN A 163 4.25 8.41 1.22
N GLU A 164 3.29 9.28 0.92
CA GLU A 164 2.13 9.53 1.76
C GLU A 164 0.97 8.70 1.24
N ILE A 165 0.45 7.77 2.06
CA ILE A 165 -0.65 6.88 1.73
C ILE A 165 -1.75 7.17 2.72
N ALA A 166 -2.72 8.00 2.32
CA ALA A 166 -3.69 8.54 3.25
C ALA A 166 -5.14 8.52 2.77
N ASP A 167 -6.06 8.39 3.74
CA ASP A 167 -7.51 8.46 3.54
C ASP A 167 -8.05 7.47 2.48
N ASN A 168 -7.29 6.39 2.20
CA ASN A 168 -7.75 5.35 1.29
C ASN A 168 -8.71 4.41 2.03
N SER A 169 -9.66 3.82 1.30
CA SER A 169 -10.69 2.97 1.87
C SER A 169 -10.82 1.64 1.14
N ALA A 170 -10.76 0.54 1.88
CA ALA A 170 -11.07 -0.78 1.37
C ALA A 170 -12.39 -1.29 1.95
N SER A 171 -13.32 -1.67 1.09
CA SER A 171 -14.59 -2.26 1.50
C SER A 171 -14.47 -3.71 1.96
N GLY A 172 -13.29 -4.33 1.75
CA GLY A 172 -12.83 -5.56 2.37
C GLY A 172 -11.64 -5.31 3.29
N ARG A 173 -10.42 -5.51 2.78
CA ARG A 173 -9.17 -5.57 3.57
C ARG A 173 -8.07 -4.66 3.02
N GLY A 174 -7.17 -4.23 3.90
CA GLY A 174 -6.00 -3.42 3.54
C GLY A 174 -6.42 -2.04 3.05
N GLY A 175 -6.83 -1.15 3.95
CA GLY A 175 -7.34 0.17 3.60
C GLY A 175 -6.31 0.99 2.82
N GLY A 176 -5.10 1.11 3.36
CA GLY A 176 -3.98 1.75 2.69
C GLY A 176 -3.29 0.79 1.70
N ILE A 177 -2.72 -0.29 2.24
CA ILE A 177 -1.90 -1.25 1.47
C ILE A 177 -2.40 -2.68 1.74
N LEU A 178 -2.45 -3.50 0.69
CA LEU A 178 -2.54 -4.96 0.81
C LEU A 178 -1.40 -5.61 0.03
N LEU A 179 -0.62 -6.43 0.72
CA LEU A 179 0.46 -7.24 0.16
C LEU A 179 0.09 -8.72 0.25
N GLU A 180 0.10 -9.42 -0.87
CA GLU A 180 -0.32 -10.81 -0.96
C GLU A 180 0.71 -11.66 -1.72
N ASN A 181 1.09 -12.81 -1.15
CA ASN A 181 2.03 -13.77 -1.75
C ASN A 181 3.39 -13.18 -2.16
N SER A 182 3.83 -12.09 -1.52
CA SER A 182 4.94 -11.26 -1.99
C SER A 182 6.03 -11.01 -0.94
N PRO A 183 7.30 -10.79 -1.36
CA PRO A 183 8.40 -10.41 -0.49
C PRO A 183 8.71 -8.89 -0.56
N ASP A 184 7.68 -8.05 -0.42
CA ASP A 184 7.80 -6.61 -0.69
C ASP A 184 8.60 -5.83 0.35
N ILE A 185 9.09 -4.65 -0.05
CA ILE A 185 9.76 -3.68 0.83
C ILE A 185 8.86 -2.47 0.99
N VAL A 186 8.40 -2.21 2.21
CA VAL A 186 7.62 -1.02 2.60
C VAL A 186 8.46 -0.19 3.56
N ARG A 187 9.00 0.94 3.11
CA ARG A 187 9.95 1.73 3.90
C ARG A 187 9.67 3.23 3.94
N ALA A 188 9.84 3.86 5.11
CA ALA A 188 9.84 5.31 5.24
C ALA A 188 8.58 5.99 4.69
N ASN A 189 7.42 5.32 4.73
CA ASN A 189 6.15 5.88 4.32
C ASN A 189 5.42 6.51 5.50
N LEU A 190 4.58 7.50 5.20
CA LEU A 190 3.49 7.92 6.08
C LEU A 190 2.21 7.20 5.63
N ILE A 191 1.64 6.38 6.51
CA ILE A 191 0.40 5.63 6.26
C ILE A 191 -0.65 6.09 7.27
N SER A 192 -1.63 6.87 6.84
CA SER A 192 -2.53 7.56 7.78
C SER A 192 -3.99 7.67 7.37
N GLY A 193 -4.90 7.60 8.33
CA GLY A 193 -6.34 7.82 8.07
C GLY A 193 -6.98 6.77 7.14
N ASN A 194 -6.27 5.69 6.81
CA ASN A 194 -6.81 4.67 5.93
C ASN A 194 -7.82 3.79 6.67
N THR A 195 -8.83 3.32 5.95
CA THR A 195 -9.95 2.57 6.52
C THR A 195 -10.15 1.23 5.82
N SER A 196 -10.43 0.17 6.56
CA SER A 196 -10.90 -1.10 6.01
C SER A 196 -12.15 -1.61 6.72
N ALA A 197 -13.03 -2.28 5.97
CA ALA A 197 -14.24 -2.85 6.53
C ALA A 197 -13.97 -4.09 7.39
N THR A 198 -12.86 -4.80 7.18
CA THR A 198 -12.47 -5.95 8.02
C THR A 198 -11.12 -5.72 8.70
N ASP A 199 -10.01 -6.00 8.02
CA ASP A 199 -8.69 -6.13 8.63
C ASP A 199 -7.66 -5.22 7.95
N GLY A 200 -6.68 -4.74 8.72
CA GLY A 200 -5.57 -3.97 8.19
C GLY A 200 -6.00 -2.59 7.69
N GLY A 201 -6.30 -1.67 8.62
CA GLY A 201 -6.72 -0.32 8.25
C GLY A 201 -5.62 0.41 7.47
N GLY A 202 -4.42 0.43 8.05
CA GLY A 202 -3.22 0.93 7.38
C GLY A 202 -2.69 -0.07 6.36
N MET A 203 -2.43 -1.30 6.80
CA MET A 203 -1.84 -2.34 5.96
C MET A 203 -2.32 -3.75 6.32
N LEU A 204 -2.54 -4.59 5.31
CA LEU A 204 -2.67 -6.04 5.45
C LEU A 204 -1.50 -6.76 4.76
N ILE A 205 -0.91 -7.74 5.46
CA ILE A 205 0.11 -8.64 4.94
C ILE A 205 -0.45 -10.07 4.93
N TRP A 206 -0.68 -10.65 3.75
CA TRP A 206 -1.39 -11.92 3.60
C TRP A 206 -0.54 -12.96 2.87
N ALA A 207 -0.19 -14.07 3.54
CA ALA A 207 0.73 -15.08 2.99
C ALA A 207 2.02 -14.49 2.40
N ALA A 208 2.50 -13.40 2.98
CA ALA A 208 3.58 -12.58 2.45
C ALA A 208 4.74 -12.48 3.46
N ALA A 209 5.94 -12.24 2.93
CA ALA A 209 7.19 -12.14 3.67
C ALA A 209 7.79 -10.72 3.53
N ALA A 210 6.95 -9.71 3.76
CA ALA A 210 7.31 -8.31 3.54
C ALA A 210 8.30 -7.78 4.60
N LEU A 211 9.22 -6.92 4.18
CA LEU A 211 10.02 -6.07 5.05
C LEU A 211 9.32 -4.72 5.21
N VAL A 212 8.87 -4.42 6.43
CA VAL A 212 8.21 -3.17 6.79
C VAL A 212 9.11 -2.41 7.75
N GLU A 213 9.70 -1.30 7.28
CA GLU A 213 10.74 -0.60 8.02
C GLU A 213 10.56 0.91 8.08
N ALA A 214 10.78 1.50 9.26
CA ALA A 214 10.84 2.96 9.43
C ALA A 214 9.59 3.72 8.94
N ASN A 215 8.42 3.08 8.93
CA ASN A 215 7.17 3.72 8.54
C ASN A 215 6.52 4.41 9.74
N ARG A 216 5.79 5.48 9.47
CA ARG A 216 4.87 6.09 10.43
C ARG A 216 3.44 5.70 10.07
N ILE A 217 2.77 4.92 10.92
CA ILE A 217 1.45 4.34 10.67
C ILE A 217 0.48 4.89 11.72
N THR A 218 -0.36 5.86 11.34
CA THR A 218 -1.08 6.68 12.30
C THR A 218 -2.56 6.87 11.99
N GLY A 219 -3.42 6.74 12.99
CA GLY A 219 -4.85 7.05 12.85
C GLY A 219 -5.59 6.21 11.80
N ASN A 220 -5.11 5.01 11.50
CA ASN A 220 -5.80 4.09 10.59
C ASN A 220 -6.84 3.26 11.35
N SER A 221 -7.88 2.81 10.66
CA SER A 221 -9.01 2.11 11.25
C SER A 221 -9.41 0.88 10.46
N ALA A 222 -9.68 -0.21 11.17
CA ALA A 222 -10.28 -1.43 10.63
C ALA A 222 -11.49 -1.77 11.49
N SER A 223 -12.56 -2.35 10.94
CA SER A 223 -13.71 -2.72 11.80
C SER A 223 -13.43 -3.94 12.67
N THR A 224 -12.60 -4.88 12.21
CA THR A 224 -12.37 -6.16 12.89
C THR A 224 -11.05 -6.19 13.65
N ALA A 225 -9.91 -6.04 12.98
CA ALA A 225 -8.60 -6.21 13.62
C ALA A 225 -7.48 -5.47 12.87
N GLY A 226 -6.40 -5.14 13.60
CA GLY A 226 -5.20 -4.52 13.04
C GLY A 226 -5.50 -3.17 12.40
N GLY A 227 -5.78 -2.17 13.24
CA GLY A 227 -6.02 -0.80 12.78
C GLY A 227 -4.80 -0.27 12.04
N GLY A 228 -3.60 -0.50 12.61
CA GLY A 228 -2.33 -0.19 11.96
C GLY A 228 -1.96 -1.26 10.93
N ILE A 229 -1.48 -2.40 11.41
CA ILE A 229 -1.06 -3.54 10.59
C ILE A 229 -1.85 -4.78 11.00
N SER A 230 -2.36 -5.53 10.03
CA SER A 230 -2.84 -6.89 10.20
C SER A 230 -2.00 -7.85 9.37
N MET A 231 -1.82 -9.08 9.86
CA MET A 231 -1.18 -10.14 9.08
C MET A 231 -1.87 -11.49 9.28
N GLY A 232 -1.85 -12.32 8.23
CA GLY A 232 -2.55 -13.58 8.22
C GLY A 232 -2.08 -14.57 7.17
N ASN A 233 -2.64 -15.78 7.25
CA ASN A 233 -2.41 -16.87 6.30
C ASN A 233 -0.94 -17.29 6.19
N ASN A 234 -0.32 -17.61 7.34
CA ASN A 234 1.08 -18.02 7.41
C ASN A 234 2.04 -16.96 6.83
N ALA A 235 1.76 -15.68 7.09
CA ALA A 235 2.68 -14.60 6.73
C ALA A 235 3.93 -14.66 7.62
N THR A 236 5.07 -14.22 7.08
CA THR A 236 6.37 -14.19 7.79
C THR A 236 7.03 -12.81 7.68
N PRO A 237 6.33 -11.70 7.95
CA PRO A 237 6.89 -10.38 7.74
C PRO A 237 7.93 -10.02 8.80
N SER A 238 8.76 -9.07 8.43
CA SER A 238 9.75 -8.42 9.27
C SER A 238 9.34 -6.97 9.50
N LEU A 239 8.96 -6.62 10.72
CA LEU A 239 8.58 -5.27 11.13
C LEU A 239 9.70 -4.65 11.97
N PHE A 240 10.38 -3.64 11.43
CA PHE A 240 11.53 -3.00 12.07
C PHE A 240 11.38 -1.48 12.21
N SER A 241 11.63 -0.93 13.39
CA SER A 241 11.76 0.52 13.60
C SER A 241 10.55 1.34 13.13
N ASN A 242 9.35 0.77 13.13
CA ASN A 242 8.14 1.48 12.75
C ASN A 242 7.55 2.23 13.95
N LEU A 243 6.85 3.32 13.66
CA LEU A 243 6.12 4.12 14.63
C LEU A 243 4.61 4.01 14.37
N LEU A 244 3.90 3.30 15.24
CA LEU A 244 2.45 3.07 15.13
C LEU A 244 1.72 3.90 16.19
N ILE A 245 0.87 4.84 15.77
CA ILE A 245 0.24 5.80 16.69
C ILE A 245 -1.28 5.83 16.49
N SER A 246 -2.03 5.69 17.58
CA SER A 246 -3.48 5.97 17.64
C SER A 246 -4.30 5.32 16.53
N ASN A 247 -3.95 4.11 16.11
CA ASN A 247 -4.82 3.33 15.20
C ASN A 247 -6.03 2.81 15.99
N ALA A 248 -7.22 2.77 15.37
CA ALA A 248 -8.48 2.56 16.10
C ALA A 248 -8.62 1.14 16.69
N GLN A 249 -8.18 0.12 15.96
CA GLN A 249 -7.98 -1.26 16.45
C GLN A 249 -6.50 -1.46 16.82
N ASP A 250 -6.07 -2.71 17.03
CA ASP A 250 -4.70 -3.07 17.40
C ASP A 250 -3.65 -2.32 16.57
N GLY A 251 -2.53 -1.96 17.19
CA GLY A 251 -1.38 -1.47 16.45
C GLY A 251 -0.91 -2.52 15.45
N VAL A 252 -0.67 -3.73 15.95
CA VAL A 252 -0.34 -4.91 15.14
C VAL A 252 -1.24 -6.08 15.54
N PHE A 253 -1.95 -6.65 14.58
CA PHE A 253 -2.68 -7.90 14.74
C PHE A 253 -2.00 -9.03 13.97
N VAL A 254 -1.75 -10.14 14.65
CA VAL A 254 -1.11 -11.34 14.11
C VAL A 254 -2.10 -12.50 14.17
N ALA A 255 -2.50 -13.02 13.02
CA ALA A 255 -3.32 -14.23 12.91
C ALA A 255 -2.53 -15.38 12.29
N SER A 256 -2.29 -16.46 13.04
CA SER A 256 -1.71 -17.72 12.54
C SER A 256 -0.51 -17.49 11.58
N SER A 257 0.43 -16.66 12.02
CA SER A 257 1.55 -16.11 11.23
C SER A 257 2.80 -16.02 12.09
N SER A 258 3.98 -15.98 11.45
CA SER A 258 5.27 -16.04 12.15
C SER A 258 6.14 -14.80 11.92
N PRO A 259 5.80 -13.64 12.50
CA PRO A 259 6.52 -12.40 12.25
C PRO A 259 7.79 -12.23 13.09
N VAL A 260 8.68 -11.36 12.60
CA VAL A 260 9.75 -10.75 13.40
C VAL A 260 9.37 -9.29 13.64
N ILE A 261 9.07 -8.92 14.88
CA ILE A 261 8.62 -7.58 15.29
C ILE A 261 9.67 -7.01 16.24
N VAL A 262 10.49 -6.09 15.74
CA VAL A 262 11.66 -5.60 16.50
C VAL A 262 11.82 -4.09 16.44
N ASN A 263 12.17 -3.47 17.57
CA ASN A 263 12.46 -2.04 17.67
C ASN A 263 11.30 -1.13 17.23
N ASN A 264 10.05 -1.60 17.25
CA ASN A 264 8.91 -0.76 16.90
C ASN A 264 8.45 0.04 18.11
N THR A 265 7.91 1.22 17.88
CA THR A 265 7.25 2.03 18.92
C THR A 265 5.75 2.09 18.63
N ILE A 266 4.93 1.58 19.54
CA ILE A 266 3.48 1.54 19.43
C ILE A 266 2.88 2.38 20.56
N VAL A 267 2.13 3.43 20.19
CA VAL A 267 1.60 4.42 21.13
C VAL A 267 0.09 4.55 20.94
N GLY A 268 -0.69 4.14 21.94
CA GLY A 268 -2.12 4.40 22.00
C GLY A 268 -2.99 3.83 20.85
N SER A 269 -2.46 2.93 20.03
CA SER A 269 -3.26 2.16 19.07
C SER A 269 -4.13 1.13 19.82
N GLY A 270 -5.32 0.81 19.34
CA GLY A 270 -6.20 -0.19 19.96
C GLY A 270 -6.98 0.30 21.18
N LEU A 271 -6.60 1.43 21.80
CA LEU A 271 -7.23 1.93 23.03
C LEU A 271 -8.73 2.25 22.91
N VAL A 272 -9.25 2.43 21.70
CA VAL A 272 -10.67 2.72 21.47
C VAL A 272 -11.50 1.43 21.40
N ASN A 273 -10.91 0.31 20.96
CA ASN A 273 -11.67 -0.88 20.58
C ASN A 273 -11.11 -2.19 21.18
N SER A 274 -9.88 -2.58 20.83
CA SER A 274 -9.32 -3.86 21.24
C SER A 274 -8.65 -3.83 22.62
N GLY A 275 -8.04 -2.71 22.98
CA GLY A 275 -7.22 -2.54 24.19
C GLY A 275 -5.74 -2.91 24.02
N ASP A 276 -5.35 -3.48 22.88
CA ASP A 276 -4.05 -4.11 22.70
C ASP A 276 -3.14 -3.31 21.75
N GLY A 277 -1.84 -3.23 22.08
CA GLY A 277 -0.83 -2.69 21.17
C GLY A 277 -0.44 -3.71 20.11
N ILE A 278 -0.13 -4.93 20.56
CA ILE A 278 0.09 -6.11 19.72
C ILE A 278 -0.88 -7.21 20.16
N ARG A 279 -1.68 -7.70 19.23
CA ARG A 279 -2.63 -8.78 19.47
C ARG A 279 -2.25 -10.02 18.67
N LEU A 280 -2.15 -11.15 19.36
CA LEU A 280 -1.75 -12.44 18.82
C LEU A 280 -2.93 -13.42 18.88
N TRP A 281 -3.29 -14.02 17.75
CA TRP A 281 -4.37 -14.97 17.65
C TRP A 281 -3.99 -16.19 16.81
N SER A 282 -4.13 -17.38 17.38
CA SER A 282 -3.99 -18.65 16.66
C SER A 282 -5.23 -19.51 16.84
N ASP A 283 -5.61 -20.25 15.80
CA ASP A 283 -6.72 -21.18 15.86
C ASP A 283 -6.50 -22.26 16.94
N PRO A 284 -7.53 -22.63 17.72
CA PRO A 284 -7.43 -23.74 18.67
C PRO A 284 -7.02 -25.04 17.97
N GLY A 285 -5.91 -25.65 18.43
CA GLY A 285 -5.41 -26.89 17.84
C GLY A 285 -4.68 -26.72 16.51
N CYS A 286 -4.26 -25.50 16.16
CA CYS A 286 -3.35 -25.29 15.03
C CYS A 286 -2.11 -26.19 15.14
N ALA A 287 -1.54 -26.53 13.99
CA ALA A 287 -0.24 -27.18 13.88
C ALA A 287 0.68 -26.30 13.04
N PRO A 288 2.00 -26.32 13.28
CA PRO A 288 2.96 -25.61 12.45
C PRO A 288 2.78 -25.93 10.95
N PRO A 289 2.91 -24.95 10.05
CA PRO A 289 3.33 -23.57 10.30
C PRO A 289 2.18 -22.60 10.63
N TYR A 290 0.95 -23.09 10.84
CA TYR A 290 -0.24 -22.26 11.03
C TYR A 290 -0.50 -21.83 12.48
N CYS A 291 0.49 -21.96 13.35
CA CYS A 291 0.49 -21.38 14.69
C CYS A 291 1.38 -20.14 14.71
N ILE A 292 1.15 -19.24 15.67
CA ILE A 292 2.06 -18.11 15.85
C ILE A 292 3.40 -18.60 16.41
N GLU A 293 4.41 -18.51 15.57
CA GLU A 293 5.83 -18.56 15.92
C GLU A 293 6.45 -17.16 15.67
N GLY A 294 7.75 -16.98 15.91
CA GLY A 294 8.44 -15.73 15.60
C GLY A 294 9.02 -15.03 16.82
N SER A 295 9.19 -13.71 16.72
CA SER A 295 9.93 -12.93 17.73
C SER A 295 9.37 -11.52 17.88
N ILE A 296 9.20 -11.10 19.14
CA ILE A 296 8.78 -9.75 19.53
C ILE A 296 9.82 -9.25 20.52
N ILE A 297 10.71 -8.38 20.06
CA ILE A 297 11.93 -8.01 20.80
C ILE A 297 12.15 -6.50 20.74
N ASN A 298 12.47 -5.88 21.86
CA ASN A 298 12.82 -4.46 22.02
C ASN A 298 11.75 -3.50 21.43
N ASN A 299 10.48 -3.82 21.56
CA ASN A 299 9.39 -2.94 21.17
C ASN A 299 8.98 -2.03 22.34
N ILE A 300 8.68 -0.77 22.04
CA ILE A 300 8.23 0.20 23.04
C ILE A 300 6.72 0.33 22.92
N LEU A 301 5.97 -0.18 23.90
CA LEU A 301 4.51 -0.07 23.96
C LEU A 301 4.13 0.97 25.01
N VAL A 302 3.46 2.04 24.59
CA VAL A 302 3.12 3.18 25.46
C VAL A 302 1.62 3.41 25.53
N SER A 303 1.13 3.67 26.76
CA SER A 303 -0.28 3.93 27.10
C SER A 303 -1.17 2.68 27.21
N TYR A 304 -0.58 1.52 27.50
CA TYR A 304 -1.31 0.25 27.64
C TYR A 304 -1.32 -0.25 29.09
N GLU A 305 -2.45 -0.82 29.50
CA GLU A 305 -2.52 -1.69 30.70
C GLU A 305 -2.03 -3.11 30.36
N VAL A 306 -2.35 -3.58 29.16
CA VAL A 306 -1.83 -4.82 28.55
C VAL A 306 -1.29 -4.46 27.16
N GLY A 307 0.02 -4.42 27.01
CA GLY A 307 0.65 -4.06 25.73
C GLY A 307 0.52 -5.15 24.68
N ILE A 308 0.78 -6.40 25.08
CA ILE A 308 0.71 -7.58 24.24
C ILE A 308 -0.33 -8.54 24.80
N PHE A 309 -1.33 -8.89 23.99
CA PHE A 309 -2.34 -9.89 24.35
C PHE A 309 -2.31 -11.07 23.37
N GLY A 310 -2.42 -12.28 23.91
CA GLY A 310 -2.39 -13.51 23.11
C GLY A 310 -3.49 -14.49 23.49
N SER A 311 -4.10 -15.12 22.48
CA SER A 311 -5.02 -16.24 22.67
C SER A 311 -4.79 -17.37 21.65
N GLY A 312 -4.81 -18.62 22.11
CA GLY A 312 -4.54 -19.80 21.29
C GLY A 312 -3.14 -20.40 21.55
N VAL A 313 -2.66 -21.22 20.62
CA VAL A 313 -1.30 -21.78 20.67
C VAL A 313 -0.30 -20.75 20.16
N ILE A 314 0.42 -20.12 21.08
CA ILE A 314 1.31 -18.97 20.80
C ILE A 314 2.67 -19.27 21.42
N THR A 315 3.73 -19.30 20.60
CA THR A 315 5.11 -19.57 21.05
C THR A 315 6.18 -18.61 20.49
N PRO A 316 5.92 -17.28 20.35
CA PRO A 316 6.96 -16.35 19.95
C PRO A 316 7.95 -16.15 21.10
N VAL A 317 9.19 -15.80 20.75
CA VAL A 317 10.15 -15.27 21.72
C VAL A 317 9.76 -13.83 22.03
N ILE A 318 9.39 -13.55 23.27
CA ILE A 318 9.10 -12.20 23.78
C ILE A 318 10.16 -11.84 24.81
N ASP A 319 10.82 -10.70 24.66
CA ASP A 319 11.79 -10.24 25.66
C ASP A 319 11.13 -9.56 26.87
N TYR A 320 11.89 -9.38 27.95
CA TYR A 320 11.37 -8.88 29.22
C TYR A 320 10.98 -7.39 29.19
N ASN A 321 11.46 -6.60 28.22
CA ASN A 321 11.16 -5.18 28.14
C ASN A 321 9.83 -4.90 27.40
N ASP A 322 9.28 -5.92 26.74
CA ASP A 322 8.06 -5.85 25.93
C ASP A 322 6.79 -6.31 26.68
N VAL A 323 6.89 -6.69 27.97
CA VAL A 323 5.80 -7.26 28.81
C VAL A 323 5.20 -6.25 29.78
#